data_AF-H5SKQ5-F1
#
_entry.id   AF-H5SKQ5-F1
#
_cell.length_a   1.000
_cell.length_b   1.000
_cell.length_c   1.000
_cell.angle_alpha   90.00
_cell.angle_beta   90.00
_cell.angle_gamma   90.00
#
_symmetry.space_group_name_H-M   'P 1'
#
loop_
_entity.id
_entity.type
_entity.pdbx_description
1 polymer ?
#
loop_
_entity_poly.entity_id
_entity_poly.type
_entity_poly.pdbx_seq_one_letter_code
_entity_poly.pdbx_strand_id
1 'polypeptide(L)'
;MEAEMFTKWIHQVYMTQDREIDCGQVFELLSGYVDLQVAGVEAAPWAPQIQAHLAQCAECDDLYRALLEIARLEAEGTLPDSTQLLEELRRLAAPAQTRPEPMAVAAK
;
A
#
# COMPACT_ATOMS: atom_id res chain seq x y z
N MET A 1 24.53 -11.00 18.49
CA MET A 1 24.23 -9.80 17.70
C MET A 1 25.10 -9.68 16.45
N GLU A 2 26.43 -9.81 16.52
CA GLU A 2 27.29 -9.69 15.32
C GLU A 2 27.05 -10.77 14.24
N ALA A 3 26.79 -12.01 14.65
CA ALA A 3 26.56 -13.12 13.73
C ALA A 3 25.26 -12.99 12.90
N GLU A 4 24.19 -12.45 13.47
CA GLU A 4 22.91 -12.24 12.78
C GLU A 4 23.01 -11.14 11.72
N MET A 5 23.67 -10.04 12.06
CA MET A 5 23.98 -8.95 11.12
C MET A 5 24.86 -9.45 9.97
N PHE A 6 25.91 -10.22 10.27
CA PHE A 6 26.78 -10.78 9.24
C PHE A 6 26.03 -11.72 8.29
N THR A 7 25.16 -12.58 8.84
CA THR A 7 24.34 -13.51 8.04
C THR A 7 23.39 -12.76 7.11
N LYS A 8 22.77 -11.68 7.62
CA LYS A 8 21.90 -10.81 6.81
C LYS A 8 22.66 -10.17 5.65
N TRP A 9 23.88 -9.71 5.88
CA TRP A 9 24.72 -9.08 4.84
C TRP A 9 25.15 -10.09 3.77
N ILE A 10 25.60 -11.28 4.17
CA ILE A 10 25.95 -12.35 3.22
C ILE A 10 24.74 -12.76 2.38
N HIS A 11 23.55 -12.86 3.00
CA HIS A 11 22.31 -13.15 2.29
C HIS A 11 21.99 -12.07 1.25
N GLN A 12 22.14 -10.78 1.61
CA GLN A 12 21.92 -9.68 0.67
C GLN A 12 22.88 -9.72 -0.53
N VAL A 13 24.17 -9.98 -0.30
CA VAL A 13 25.16 -10.13 -1.38
C VAL A 13 24.85 -11.31 -2.28
N TYR A 14 24.32 -12.42 -1.75
CA TYR A 14 23.95 -13.59 -2.55
C TYR A 14 22.68 -13.37 -3.38
N MET A 15 21.85 -12.41 -2.99
CA MET A 15 20.60 -12.09 -3.69
C MET A 15 20.78 -11.07 -4.83
N THR A 16 22.01 -10.58 -5.04
CA THR A 16 22.29 -9.67 -6.15
C THR A 16 22.25 -10.40 -7.49
N GLN A 17 21.91 -9.66 -8.55
CA GLN A 17 21.79 -10.20 -9.91
C GLN A 17 22.53 -9.32 -10.92
N ASP A 18 22.98 -9.91 -12.04
CA ASP A 18 23.68 -9.17 -13.11
C ASP A 18 22.87 -7.96 -13.63
N ARG A 19 21.54 -8.02 -13.52
CA ARG A 19 20.64 -6.92 -13.86
C ARG A 19 19.60 -6.74 -12.76
N GLU A 20 19.86 -5.78 -11.89
CA GLU A 20 18.91 -5.32 -10.88
C GLU A 20 18.09 -4.16 -11.43
N ILE A 21 16.84 -4.07 -10.96
CA ILE A 21 16.00 -2.90 -11.19
C ILE A 21 16.01 -2.02 -9.95
N ASP A 22 16.05 -0.71 -10.14
CA ASP A 22 15.95 0.26 -9.05
C ASP A 22 14.48 0.48 -8.62
N CYS A 23 14.27 1.22 -7.52
CA CYS A 23 12.93 1.50 -7.00
C CYS A 23 12.03 2.23 -8.01
N GLY A 24 12.61 3.07 -8.87
CA GLY A 24 11.86 3.80 -9.90
C GLY A 24 11.37 2.87 -10.99
N GLN A 25 12.21 1.93 -11.43
CA GLN A 25 11.83 0.90 -12.39
C GLN A 25 10.79 -0.06 -11.81
N VAL A 26 10.87 -0.40 -10.51
CA VAL A 26 9.82 -1.17 -9.83
C VAL A 26 8.51 -0.40 -9.86
N PHE A 27 8.53 0.88 -9.47
CA PHE A 27 7.34 1.73 -9.42
C PHE A 27 6.57 1.76 -10.76
N GLU A 28 7.28 1.91 -11.88
CA GLU A 28 6.67 1.91 -13.22
C GLU A 28 6.05 0.56 -13.62
N LEU A 29 6.61 -0.55 -13.14
CA LEU A 29 6.17 -1.90 -13.52
C LEU A 29 5.15 -2.50 -12.53
N LEU A 30 5.02 -1.92 -11.35
CA LEU A 30 4.32 -2.53 -10.21
C LEU A 30 2.83 -2.71 -10.46
N SER A 31 2.18 -1.76 -11.13
CA SER A 31 0.75 -1.82 -11.45
C SER A 31 0.42 -3.04 -12.32
N GLY A 32 1.09 -3.18 -13.47
CA GLY A 32 0.89 -4.33 -14.34
C GLY A 32 1.26 -5.66 -13.67
N TYR A 33 2.25 -5.65 -12.77
CA TYR A 33 2.60 -6.82 -11.97
C TYR A 33 1.48 -7.22 -10.99
N VAL A 34 0.79 -6.25 -10.37
CA VAL A 34 -0.37 -6.47 -9.51
C VAL A 34 -1.57 -6.95 -10.31
N ASP A 35 -1.83 -6.37 -11.48
CA ASP A 35 -2.94 -6.77 -12.36
C ASP A 35 -2.85 -8.25 -12.74
N LEU A 36 -1.65 -8.73 -13.08
CA LEU A 36 -1.41 -10.15 -13.37
C LEU A 36 -1.76 -11.05 -12.19
N GLN A 37 -1.42 -10.64 -10.96
CA GLN A 37 -1.73 -11.43 -9.76
C GLN A 37 -3.22 -11.45 -9.43
N VAL A 38 -3.91 -10.31 -9.58
CA VAL A 38 -5.37 -10.25 -9.40
C VAL A 38 -6.08 -11.11 -10.45
N ALA A 39 -5.55 -11.16 -11.68
CA ALA A 39 -6.03 -12.06 -12.73
C ALA A 39 -5.71 -13.56 -12.48
N GLY A 40 -5.03 -13.91 -11.37
CA GLY A 40 -4.65 -15.27 -11.04
C GLY A 40 -3.52 -15.82 -11.91
N VAL A 41 -2.79 -14.96 -12.62
CA VAL A 41 -1.59 -15.34 -13.36
C VAL A 41 -0.42 -15.37 -12.38
N GLU A 42 0.32 -16.48 -12.38
CA GLU A 42 1.61 -16.59 -11.70
C GLU A 42 2.55 -15.52 -12.26
N ALA A 43 2.65 -14.36 -11.60
CA ALA A 43 3.38 -13.20 -12.12
C ALA A 43 4.91 -13.30 -11.88
N ALA A 44 5.33 -14.05 -10.86
CA ALA A 44 6.73 -14.17 -10.47
C ALA A 44 7.65 -14.71 -11.60
N PRO A 45 7.26 -15.72 -12.40
CA PRO A 45 8.04 -16.15 -13.57
C PRO A 45 8.19 -15.09 -14.66
N TRP A 46 7.26 -14.13 -14.76
CA TRP A 46 7.28 -13.09 -15.80
C TRP A 46 8.08 -11.85 -15.40
N ALA A 47 8.23 -11.63 -14.09
CA ALA A 47 8.97 -10.48 -13.56
C ALA A 47 9.83 -10.87 -12.32
N PRO A 48 10.79 -11.80 -12.47
CA PRO A 48 11.64 -12.25 -11.36
C PRO A 48 12.42 -11.10 -10.71
N GLN A 49 12.79 -10.07 -11.48
CA GLN A 49 13.48 -8.88 -11.00
C GLN A 49 12.62 -8.03 -10.02
N ILE A 50 11.29 -8.02 -10.17
CA ILE A 50 10.40 -7.32 -9.24
C ILE A 50 10.40 -8.06 -7.90
N GLN A 51 10.19 -9.38 -7.92
CA GLN A 51 10.25 -10.21 -6.71
C GLN A 51 11.59 -10.08 -5.97
N ALA A 52 12.70 -10.11 -6.71
CA ALA A 52 14.03 -9.93 -6.15
C ALA A 52 14.19 -8.57 -5.45
N HIS A 53 13.64 -7.50 -6.03
CA HIS A 53 13.68 -6.17 -5.43
C HIS A 53 12.77 -6.05 -4.20
N LEU A 54 11.54 -6.57 -4.26
CA LEU A 54 10.60 -6.57 -3.12
C LEU A 54 11.18 -7.33 -1.91
N ALA A 55 11.97 -8.38 -2.14
CA ALA A 55 12.67 -9.10 -1.09
C ALA A 55 13.80 -8.29 -0.40
N GLN A 56 14.24 -7.18 -1.01
CA GLN A 56 15.40 -6.39 -0.56
C GLN A 56 15.01 -4.98 -0.08
N CYS A 57 13.96 -4.37 -0.63
CA CYS A 57 13.50 -3.03 -0.28
C CYS A 57 12.13 -3.09 0.40
N ALA A 58 12.10 -2.77 1.70
CA ALA A 58 10.89 -2.79 2.51
C ALA A 58 9.85 -1.78 2.01
N GLU A 59 10.29 -0.60 1.58
CA GLU A 59 9.41 0.46 1.08
C GLU A 59 8.68 0.04 -0.20
N CYS A 60 9.35 -0.68 -1.09
CA CYS A 60 8.72 -1.22 -2.29
C CYS A 60 7.77 -2.39 -1.97
N ASP A 61 8.11 -3.25 -1.00
CA ASP A 61 7.22 -4.32 -0.53
C ASP A 61 5.95 -3.77 0.10
N ASP A 62 6.05 -2.72 0.93
CA ASP A 62 4.90 -2.04 1.52
C ASP A 62 3.99 -1.44 0.44
N LEU A 63 4.57 -0.72 -0.54
CA LEU A 63 3.83 -0.16 -1.66
C LEU A 63 3.12 -1.26 -2.47
N TYR A 64 3.83 -2.35 -2.75
CA TYR A 64 3.29 -3.51 -3.45
C TYR A 64 2.10 -4.12 -2.73
N ARG A 65 2.23 -4.39 -1.43
CA ARG A 65 1.14 -4.98 -0.62
C ARG A 65 -0.08 -4.07 -0.58
N ALA A 66 0.13 -2.77 -0.40
CA ALA A 66 -0.94 -1.79 -0.39
C ALA A 66 -1.68 -1.75 -1.74
N LEU A 67 -0.93 -1.73 -2.84
CA LEU A 67 -1.51 -1.71 -4.18
C LEU A 67 -2.27 -3.00 -4.49
N LEU A 68 -1.71 -4.16 -4.14
CA LEU A 68 -2.37 -5.46 -4.33
C LEU A 68 -3.69 -5.55 -3.56
N GLU A 69 -3.73 -5.04 -2.32
CA GLU A 69 -4.96 -5.03 -1.54
C GLU A 69 -6.03 -4.16 -2.19
N ILE A 70 -5.68 -2.95 -2.63
CA ILE A 70 -6.61 -2.05 -3.31
C ILE A 70 -7.13 -2.69 -4.60
N ALA A 71 -6.25 -3.29 -5.41
CA ALA A 71 -6.63 -3.93 -6.66
C ALA A 71 -7.55 -5.15 -6.45
N ARG A 72 -7.40 -5.88 -5.34
CA ARG A 72 -8.34 -6.95 -4.95
C ARG A 72 -9.71 -6.40 -4.60
N LEU A 73 -9.78 -5.36 -3.77
CA LEU A 73 -11.05 -4.70 -3.42
C LEU A 73 -11.74 -4.14 -4.67
N GLU A 74 -10.97 -3.61 -5.62
CA GLU A 74 -11.48 -3.17 -6.91
C GLU A 74 -12.09 -4.33 -7.72
N ALA A 75 -11.37 -5.44 -7.85
CA ALA A 75 -11.83 -6.62 -8.56
C ALA A 75 -13.07 -7.27 -7.91
N GLU A 76 -13.19 -7.18 -6.59
CA GLU A 76 -14.35 -7.63 -5.82
C GLU A 76 -15.53 -6.64 -5.85
N GLY A 77 -15.31 -5.41 -6.36
CA GLY A 77 -16.31 -4.34 -6.38
C GLY A 77 -16.66 -3.80 -4.99
N THR A 78 -15.75 -3.94 -4.03
CA THR A 78 -15.93 -3.52 -2.63
C THR A 78 -15.33 -2.15 -2.32
N LEU A 79 -14.61 -1.53 -3.27
CA LEU A 79 -14.17 -0.15 -3.14
C LEU A 79 -15.35 0.82 -3.05
N PRO A 80 -15.34 1.78 -2.12
CA PRO A 80 -16.36 2.82 -2.07
C PRO A 80 -16.26 3.70 -3.33
N ASP A 81 -17.42 4.02 -3.92
CA ASP A 81 -17.46 5.00 -5.00
C ASP A 81 -17.00 6.37 -4.48
N SER A 82 -16.42 7.16 -5.39
CA SER A 82 -15.99 8.55 -5.19
C SER A 82 -17.03 9.40 -4.46
N THR A 83 -18.31 9.22 -4.74
CA THR A 83 -19.41 9.94 -4.08
C THR A 83 -19.53 9.57 -2.60
N GLN A 84 -19.39 8.28 -2.28
CA GLN A 84 -19.49 7.76 -0.91
C GLN A 84 -18.29 8.21 -0.08
N LEU A 85 -17.09 8.14 -0.65
CA LEU A 85 -15.86 8.59 -0.01
C LEU A 85 -15.90 10.10 0.28
N LEU A 86 -16.34 10.91 -0.68
CA LEU A 86 -16.47 12.36 -0.49
C LEU A 86 -17.44 12.71 0.64
N GLU A 87 -18.55 11.99 0.73
CA GLU A 87 -19.52 12.19 1.81
C GLU A 87 -18.95 11.80 3.17
N GLU A 88 -18.19 10.70 3.24
CA GLU A 88 -17.53 10.27 4.47
C GLU A 88 -16.45 11.27 4.92
N LEU A 89 -15.62 11.75 4.00
CA LEU A 89 -14.64 12.80 4.29
C LEU A 89 -15.30 14.09 4.76
N ARG A 90 -16.43 14.50 4.17
CA ARG A 90 -17.22 15.63 4.66
C ARG A 90 -17.72 15.40 6.09
N ARG A 91 -18.20 14.20 6.41
CA ARG A 91 -18.65 13.86 7.78
C ARG A 91 -17.49 13.93 8.79
N LEU A 92 -16.31 13.41 8.43
CA LEU A 92 -15.13 13.45 9.28
C LEU A 92 -14.57 14.86 9.45
N ALA A 93 -14.64 15.69 8.41
CA ALA A 93 -14.21 17.09 8.43
C ALA A 93 -15.27 18.04 9.03
N ALA A 94 -16.51 17.59 9.23
CA ALA A 94 -17.54 18.38 9.86
C ALA A 94 -17.11 18.70 11.31
N PRO A 95 -17.21 19.96 11.75
CA PRO A 95 -16.84 20.31 13.11
C PRO A 95 -17.68 19.49 14.10
N ALA A 96 -17.02 18.90 15.10
CA ALA A 96 -17.69 18.29 16.24
C ALA A 96 -18.70 19.31 16.77
N GLN A 97 -19.99 18.98 16.64
CA GLN A 97 -21.10 19.92 16.77
C GLN A 97 -20.94 20.81 18.01
N THR A 98 -21.08 22.12 17.81
CA THR A 98 -21.19 23.13 18.87
C THR A 98 -22.18 22.65 19.92
N ARG A 99 -21.70 22.46 21.16
CA ARG A 99 -22.54 22.27 22.35
C ARG A 99 -23.59 23.39 22.34
N PRO A 100 -24.91 23.11 22.40
CA PRO A 100 -25.88 24.19 22.50
C PRO A 100 -25.54 25.03 23.74
N GLU A 101 -25.43 26.35 23.56
CA GLU A 101 -25.33 27.28 24.69
C GLU A 101 -26.50 27.00 25.64
N PRO A 102 -26.28 26.95 26.97
CA PRO A 102 -27.39 26.81 27.89
C PRO A 102 -28.32 28.01 27.68
N MET A 103 -29.56 27.74 27.28
CA MET A 103 -30.65 28.72 27.25
C MET A 103 -30.62 29.49 28.56
N ALA A 104 -30.31 30.78 28.49
CA ALA A 104 -30.45 31.69 29.62
C ALA A 104 -31.92 31.66 30.06
N VAL A 105 -32.19 31.01 31.19
CA VAL A 105 -33.50 31.06 31.84
C VAL A 105 -33.66 32.49 32.36
N ALA A 106 -34.52 33.26 31.70
CA ALA A 106 -34.95 34.55 32.17
C ALA A 106 -35.66 34.38 33.52
N ALA A 107 -35.00 34.83 34.59
CA ALA A 107 -35.61 34.94 35.91
C ALA A 107 -36.67 36.05 35.86
N LYS A 108 -37.89 35.72 36.30
CA LYS A 108 -38.93 36.67 36.63
C LYS A 108 -39.27 36.52 38.11
#